data_AF-A0A1Q7PG42-F1
#
_entry.id   AF-A0A1Q7PG42-F1
#
_cell.length_a   1.000
_cell.length_b   1.000
_cell.length_c   1.000
_cell.angle_alpha   90.00
_cell.angle_beta   90.00
_cell.angle_gamma   90.00
#
_symmetry.space_group_name_H-M   'P 1'
#
loop_
_entity.id
_entity.type
_entity.pdbx_description
1 polymer ?
#
loop_
_entity_poly.entity_id
_entity_poly.type
_entity_poly.pdbx_seq_one_letter_code
_entity_poly.pdbx_strand_id
1 'polypeptide(L)'
;MLGTISSGYDSPTVAALARASGLREAVSFATANDDAPDDGAAVAAVLGVRVRSLSRNAWRARDLGEVPFLAADAKGEDAYIGGAERLLRGRVLLTGFFGDKVWDPSGDGREGDLARHDQSGLALTEYRLWAGFIHCPVPYLGARQTRDIKAISRSPEMTPWAIPGRYNRPICRRIVEAAGVPREAFGIRKKAASVLFFVEPPGLGPDARADWGRWVAEHADAWRTRGRRPPRLTARPATWQVIAQVGSRPLRALAAAAPRRLGFLRPLADRLAGLARHAPSFRHVFPWALARMQQRYAAVSSTVARA
;
A
#
# COMPACT_ATOMS: atom_id res chain seq x y z
N MET A 1 21.82 -0.13 -1.07
CA MET A 1 20.42 -0.26 -0.56
C MET A 1 19.70 1.07 -0.69
N LEU A 2 18.37 1.06 -0.67
CA LEU A 2 17.49 2.24 -0.65
C LEU A 2 16.43 2.01 0.42
N GLY A 3 16.19 2.99 1.29
CA GLY A 3 15.13 2.92 2.30
C GLY A 3 13.84 3.58 1.84
N THR A 4 12.74 3.31 2.53
CA THR A 4 11.57 4.21 2.54
C THR A 4 11.54 4.98 3.85
N ILE A 5 11.00 6.19 3.85
CA ILE A 5 10.79 6.97 5.08
C ILE A 5 9.52 7.81 4.98
N SER A 6 8.77 7.90 6.08
CA SER A 6 7.55 8.72 6.22
C SER A 6 7.47 9.24 7.65
N SER A 7 6.37 9.95 8.00
CA SER A 7 6.13 10.41 9.37
C SER A 7 5.58 9.32 10.32
N GLY A 8 5.50 8.07 9.85
CA GLY A 8 4.94 6.94 10.60
C GLY A 8 5.88 6.38 11.67
N TYR A 9 5.65 5.14 12.09
CA TYR A 9 6.58 4.40 12.94
C TYR A 9 7.49 3.47 12.16
N ASP A 10 6.92 2.81 11.15
CA ASP A 10 7.56 1.63 10.56
C ASP A 10 8.82 1.99 9.76
N SER A 11 8.66 2.88 8.80
CA SER A 11 9.74 3.28 7.92
C SER A 11 10.85 4.07 8.65
N PRO A 12 10.58 4.96 9.63
CA PRO A 12 11.61 5.46 10.55
C PRO A 12 12.36 4.39 11.31
N THR A 13 11.67 3.38 11.85
CA THR A 13 12.32 2.28 12.59
C THR A 13 13.28 1.52 11.68
N VAL A 14 12.84 1.21 10.46
CA VAL A 14 13.69 0.57 9.45
C VAL A 14 14.89 1.44 9.09
N ALA A 15 14.69 2.73 8.87
CA ALA A 15 15.78 3.65 8.53
C ALA A 15 16.82 3.75 9.66
N ALA A 16 16.37 3.85 10.91
CA ALA A 16 17.22 3.90 12.09
C ALA A 16 18.05 2.61 12.25
N LEU A 17 17.42 1.43 12.13
CA LEU A 17 18.12 0.13 12.20
C LEU A 17 19.12 -0.04 11.05
N ALA A 18 18.72 0.29 9.82
CA ALA A 18 19.54 0.10 8.63
C ALA A 18 20.71 1.08 8.51
N ARG A 19 20.71 2.18 9.30
CA ARG A 19 21.85 3.11 9.35
C ARG A 19 23.14 2.41 9.76
N ALA A 20 23.08 1.50 10.74
CA ALA A 20 24.23 0.70 11.17
C ALA A 20 24.79 -0.19 10.04
N SER A 21 23.94 -0.57 9.07
CA SER A 21 24.30 -1.35 7.89
C SER A 21 24.62 -0.50 6.65
N GLY A 22 24.77 0.83 6.82
CA GLY A 22 25.20 1.73 5.74
C GLY A 22 24.09 2.34 4.89
N LEU A 23 22.85 2.42 5.38
CA LEU A 23 21.78 3.16 4.71
C LEU A 23 22.12 4.67 4.63
N ARG A 24 22.21 5.22 3.41
CA ARG A 24 22.50 6.65 3.15
C ARG A 24 21.42 7.40 2.39
N GLU A 25 20.49 6.67 1.78
CA GLU A 25 19.46 7.23 0.89
C GLU A 25 18.11 6.57 1.15
N ALA A 26 17.04 7.37 1.12
CA ALA A 26 15.67 6.90 1.18
C ALA A 26 14.76 7.66 0.21
N VAL A 27 13.65 7.04 -0.15
CA VAL A 27 12.51 7.71 -0.80
C VAL A 27 11.41 8.00 0.21
N SER A 28 10.76 9.13 0.02
CA SER A 28 9.59 9.57 0.78
C SER A 28 8.48 9.92 -0.22
N PHE A 29 7.23 9.79 0.19
CA PHE A 29 6.08 10.19 -0.63
C PHE A 29 5.43 11.38 0.03
N ALA A 30 5.34 12.50 -0.70
CA ALA A 30 4.96 13.79 -0.13
C ALA A 30 3.59 13.78 0.55
N THR A 31 2.65 12.97 0.03
CA THR A 31 1.28 12.88 0.52
C THR A 31 0.83 11.45 0.76
N ALA A 32 -0.07 11.29 1.73
CA ALA A 32 -0.83 10.08 1.97
C ALA A 32 -2.01 9.96 0.98
N ASN A 33 -2.81 8.90 1.13
CA ASN A 33 -3.94 8.59 0.26
C ASN A 33 -5.13 9.56 0.39
N ASP A 34 -5.21 10.27 1.51
CA ASP A 34 -6.13 11.38 1.79
C ASP A 34 -5.52 12.75 1.46
N ASP A 35 -4.39 12.75 0.76
CA ASP A 35 -3.59 13.91 0.37
C ASP A 35 -3.01 14.73 1.54
N ALA A 36 -3.10 14.22 2.78
CA ALA A 36 -2.41 14.80 3.92
C ALA A 36 -0.89 14.67 3.74
N PRO A 37 -0.07 15.68 4.15
CA PRO A 37 1.38 15.57 4.10
C PRO A 37 1.90 14.35 4.89
N ASP A 38 2.76 13.53 4.30
CA ASP A 38 3.36 12.35 4.95
C ASP A 38 4.86 12.21 4.66
N ASP A 39 5.57 13.34 4.67
CA ASP A 39 7.01 13.35 4.41
C ASP A 39 7.83 12.95 5.66
N GLY A 40 8.77 12.02 5.49
CA GLY A 40 9.76 11.62 6.50
C GLY A 40 11.02 12.48 6.54
N ALA A 41 11.08 13.61 5.83
CA ALA A 41 12.28 14.45 5.72
C ALA A 41 12.88 14.88 7.06
N ALA A 42 12.05 15.27 8.04
CA ALA A 42 12.52 15.68 9.37
C ALA A 42 13.25 14.54 10.10
N VAL A 43 12.70 13.32 10.03
CA VAL A 43 13.32 12.12 10.59
C VAL A 43 14.64 11.82 9.88
N ALA A 44 14.65 11.89 8.55
CA ALA A 44 15.82 11.56 7.76
C ALA A 44 17.00 12.51 7.99
N ALA A 45 16.72 13.80 8.16
CA ALA A 45 17.73 14.82 8.45
C ALA A 45 18.50 14.46 9.73
N VAL A 46 17.81 14.07 10.79
CA VAL A 46 18.43 13.64 12.06
C VAL A 46 19.21 12.34 11.88
N LEU A 47 18.68 11.39 11.10
CA LEU A 47 19.36 10.11 10.82
C LEU A 47 20.55 10.25 9.86
N GLY A 48 20.78 11.42 9.24
CA GLY A 48 21.80 11.61 8.22
C GLY A 48 21.52 10.86 6.91
N VAL A 49 20.24 10.60 6.61
CA VAL A 49 19.79 9.89 5.41
C VAL A 49 19.30 10.90 4.37
N ARG A 50 19.85 10.85 3.16
CA ARG A 50 19.38 11.70 2.06
C ARG A 50 18.01 11.24 1.56
N VAL A 51 17.04 12.14 1.52
CA VAL A 51 15.68 11.83 1.07
C VAL A 51 15.42 12.39 -0.32
N ARG A 52 14.81 11.57 -1.16
CA ARG A 52 14.12 12.02 -2.37
C ARG A 52 12.63 11.97 -2.12
N SER A 53 12.00 13.13 -2.01
CA SER A 53 10.54 13.24 -1.89
C SER A 53 9.93 13.12 -3.29
N LEU A 54 8.98 12.19 -3.44
CA LEU A 54 8.32 11.88 -4.70
C LEU A 54 6.83 12.17 -4.60
N SER A 55 6.22 12.57 -5.72
CA SER A 55 4.77 12.60 -5.83
C SER A 55 4.21 11.17 -5.73
N ARG A 56 3.17 10.97 -4.91
CA ARG A 56 2.45 9.69 -4.80
C ARG A 56 1.90 9.20 -6.14
N ASN A 57 1.65 10.12 -7.08
CA ASN A 57 1.11 9.84 -8.41
C ASN A 57 2.17 9.80 -9.52
N ALA A 58 3.47 9.90 -9.21
CA ALA A 58 4.54 9.93 -10.22
C ALA A 58 4.58 8.67 -11.12
N TRP A 59 4.06 7.54 -10.64
CA TRP A 59 3.92 6.31 -11.43
C TRP A 59 3.01 6.47 -12.66
N ARG A 60 2.08 7.45 -12.66
CA ARG A 60 1.18 7.73 -13.78
C ARG A 60 1.87 8.27 -15.03
N ALA A 61 3.09 8.77 -14.89
CA ALA A 61 3.88 9.27 -16.02
C ALA A 61 4.38 8.14 -16.94
N ARG A 62 4.19 6.88 -16.55
CA ARG A 62 4.61 5.72 -17.32
C ARG A 62 3.43 5.08 -18.02
N ASP A 63 3.58 4.86 -19.33
CA ASP A 63 2.64 4.08 -20.13
C ASP A 63 2.41 2.70 -19.51
N LEU A 64 1.13 2.39 -19.25
CA LEU A 64 0.71 1.15 -18.62
C LEU A 64 1.42 0.87 -17.28
N GLY A 65 1.82 1.91 -16.55
CA GLY A 65 2.57 1.82 -15.29
C GLY A 65 1.85 1.03 -14.20
N GLU A 66 0.53 0.89 -14.28
CA GLU A 66 -0.30 0.10 -13.37
C GLU A 66 -0.16 -1.40 -13.55
N VAL A 67 0.12 -1.86 -14.78
CA VAL A 67 0.05 -3.27 -15.19
C VAL A 67 0.84 -4.20 -14.26
N PRO A 68 2.13 -3.96 -13.96
CA PRO A 68 2.89 -4.87 -13.10
C PRO A 68 2.30 -4.97 -11.69
N PHE A 69 1.75 -3.89 -11.15
CA PHE A 69 1.13 -3.91 -9.82
C PHE A 69 -0.20 -4.66 -9.82
N LEU A 70 -1.05 -4.38 -10.82
CA LEU A 70 -2.35 -5.02 -10.96
C LEU A 70 -2.23 -6.52 -11.24
N ALA A 71 -1.23 -6.94 -12.02
CA ALA A 71 -0.97 -8.34 -12.33
C ALA A 71 -0.49 -9.16 -11.12
N ALA A 72 0.01 -8.51 -10.07
CA ALA A 72 0.53 -9.18 -8.88
C ALA A 72 -0.54 -9.51 -7.82
N ASP A 73 -1.42 -8.56 -7.50
CA ASP A 73 -2.35 -8.69 -6.35
C ASP A 73 -3.82 -8.38 -6.69
N ALA A 74 -4.11 -8.13 -7.98
CA ALA A 74 -5.41 -7.69 -8.48
C ALA A 74 -5.92 -6.36 -7.92
N LYS A 75 -5.11 -5.58 -7.18
CA LYS A 75 -5.49 -4.31 -6.58
C LYS A 75 -4.57 -3.16 -6.93
N GLY A 76 -3.26 -3.39 -7.01
CA GLY A 76 -2.23 -2.43 -7.33
C GLY A 76 -1.85 -1.48 -6.20
N GLU A 77 -2.05 -1.86 -4.92
CA GLU A 77 -2.00 -0.90 -3.81
C GLU A 77 -0.66 -0.18 -3.62
N ASP A 78 0.43 -0.80 -4.06
CA ASP A 78 1.79 -0.25 -3.98
C ASP A 78 2.26 0.48 -5.25
N ALA A 79 1.35 0.81 -6.18
CA ALA A 79 1.71 1.52 -7.42
C ALA A 79 2.45 2.84 -7.18
N TYR A 80 2.25 3.48 -6.02
CA TYR A 80 2.99 4.69 -5.61
C TYR A 80 4.52 4.49 -5.63
N ILE A 81 5.02 3.28 -5.36
CA ILE A 81 6.45 2.93 -5.45
C ILE A 81 6.97 3.08 -6.89
N GLY A 82 6.11 3.00 -7.90
CA GLY A 82 6.45 3.14 -9.31
C GLY A 82 7.15 4.45 -9.65
N GLY A 83 6.87 5.53 -8.91
CA GLY A 83 7.56 6.80 -9.06
C GLY A 83 9.06 6.75 -8.77
N ALA A 84 9.53 5.73 -8.06
CA ALA A 84 10.92 5.53 -7.71
C ALA A 84 11.68 4.59 -8.67
N GLU A 85 11.11 4.17 -9.80
CA GLU A 85 11.67 3.13 -10.69
C GLU A 85 13.17 3.27 -10.94
N ARG A 86 13.62 4.47 -11.34
CA ARG A 86 15.02 4.76 -11.66
C ARG A 86 15.96 4.61 -10.46
N LEU A 87 15.45 4.81 -9.25
CA LEU A 87 16.21 4.70 -8.00
C LEU A 87 16.29 3.25 -7.51
N LEU A 88 15.36 2.39 -7.92
CA LEU A 88 15.23 1.02 -7.45
C LEU A 88 16.17 0.04 -8.15
N ARG A 89 16.44 0.25 -9.44
CA ARG A 89 17.20 -0.68 -10.29
C ARG A 89 18.54 -1.08 -9.66
N GLY A 90 18.78 -2.38 -9.54
CA GLY A 90 19.99 -2.98 -8.99
C GLY A 90 20.15 -2.80 -7.48
N ARG A 91 19.10 -2.39 -6.75
CA ARG A 91 19.18 -2.13 -5.31
C ARG A 91 18.28 -3.06 -4.49
N VAL A 92 18.58 -3.12 -3.20
CA VAL A 92 17.67 -3.66 -2.18
C VAL A 92 16.83 -2.51 -1.63
N LEU A 93 15.51 -2.62 -1.74
CA LEU A 93 14.54 -1.70 -1.16
C LEU A 93 14.13 -2.18 0.24
N LEU A 94 14.47 -1.39 1.27
CA LEU A 94 14.07 -1.64 2.65
C LEU A 94 12.73 -0.96 2.94
N THR A 95 11.73 -1.71 3.38
CA THR A 95 10.42 -1.17 3.75
C THR A 95 10.00 -1.59 5.15
N GLY A 96 9.12 -0.77 5.74
CA GLY A 96 8.43 -1.07 6.99
C GLY A 96 7.15 -1.91 6.83
N PHE A 97 6.94 -2.59 5.69
CA PHE A 97 5.73 -3.39 5.47
C PHE A 97 5.61 -4.50 6.50
N PHE A 98 4.38 -4.75 6.96
CA PHE A 98 4.05 -5.68 8.06
C PHE A 98 4.52 -5.22 9.45
N GLY A 99 5.13 -4.03 9.57
CA GLY A 99 5.54 -3.47 10.84
C GLY A 99 4.38 -3.32 11.81
N ASP A 100 3.18 -2.96 11.32
CA ASP A 100 1.96 -2.79 12.11
C ASP A 100 1.40 -4.07 12.74
N LYS A 101 1.95 -5.23 12.40
CA LYS A 101 1.66 -6.50 13.08
C LYS A 101 2.79 -6.93 13.98
N VAL A 102 4.03 -6.72 13.52
CA VAL A 102 5.22 -7.16 14.25
C VAL A 102 5.49 -6.29 15.48
N TRP A 103 5.32 -4.98 15.34
CA TRP A 103 5.67 -3.99 16.37
C TRP A 103 4.48 -3.39 17.09
N ASP A 104 3.25 -3.78 16.74
CA ASP A 104 2.05 -3.43 17.51
C ASP A 104 1.98 -4.31 18.77
N PRO A 105 1.91 -3.73 19.97
CA PRO A 105 1.86 -4.47 21.24
C PRO A 105 0.55 -5.25 21.43
N SER A 106 -0.48 -5.01 20.61
CA SER A 106 -1.78 -5.64 20.71
C SER A 106 -1.85 -7.04 20.05
N GLY A 107 -2.83 -7.83 20.49
CA GLY A 107 -3.02 -9.23 20.07
C GLY A 107 -2.18 -10.22 20.87
N ASP A 108 -2.59 -11.48 20.85
CA ASP A 108 -1.95 -12.59 21.57
C ASP A 108 -0.64 -13.06 20.91
N GLY A 109 -0.43 -12.73 19.62
CA GLY A 109 0.79 -13.07 18.91
C GLY A 109 0.97 -14.58 18.77
N ARG A 110 -0.11 -15.32 18.47
CA ARG A 110 -0.09 -16.78 18.26
C ARG A 110 1.12 -17.13 17.39
N GLU A 111 2.06 -17.85 18.00
CA GLU A 111 3.39 -18.08 17.46
C GLU A 111 3.32 -18.75 16.09
N GLY A 112 4.18 -18.31 15.18
CA GLY A 112 4.45 -19.02 13.93
C GLY A 112 3.48 -18.79 12.78
N ASP A 113 2.27 -18.30 13.02
CA ASP A 113 1.34 -18.01 11.93
C ASP A 113 1.62 -16.58 11.42
N LEU A 114 2.36 -16.46 10.31
CA LEU A 114 2.60 -15.21 9.58
C LEU A 114 1.33 -14.74 8.86
N ALA A 115 0.20 -14.81 9.57
CA ALA A 115 -1.13 -14.49 9.08
C ALA A 115 -1.16 -13.04 8.62
N ARG A 116 -1.27 -12.86 7.31
CA ARG A 116 -1.35 -11.54 6.68
C ARG A 116 -2.76 -11.01 6.81
N HIS A 117 -2.88 -9.79 7.35
CA HIS A 117 -4.16 -9.08 7.44
C HIS A 117 -4.29 -7.97 6.39
N ASP A 118 -3.19 -7.65 5.70
CA ASP A 118 -3.15 -6.75 4.55
C ASP A 118 -2.32 -7.34 3.42
N GLN A 119 -2.33 -6.64 2.29
CA GLN A 119 -1.65 -7.04 1.07
C GLN A 119 -0.38 -6.24 0.84
N SER A 120 0.16 -5.53 1.84
CA SER A 120 1.23 -4.56 1.62
C SER A 120 2.50 -5.25 1.11
N GLY A 121 3.00 -4.78 -0.03
CA GLY A 121 4.12 -5.38 -0.76
C GLY A 121 3.74 -6.53 -1.69
N LEU A 122 2.49 -6.99 -1.71
CA LEU A 122 2.06 -8.05 -2.62
C LEU A 122 2.10 -7.56 -4.08
N ALA A 123 1.66 -6.32 -4.32
CA ALA A 123 1.75 -5.68 -5.63
C ALA A 123 3.20 -5.51 -6.14
N LEU A 124 4.20 -5.58 -5.25
CA LEU A 124 5.62 -5.49 -5.62
C LEU A 124 6.20 -6.81 -6.14
N THR A 125 5.50 -7.94 -6.00
CA THR A 125 6.03 -9.26 -6.39
C THR A 125 6.39 -9.35 -7.88
N GLU A 126 5.56 -8.75 -8.73
CA GLU A 126 5.79 -8.59 -10.16
C GLU A 126 6.61 -7.33 -10.48
N TYR A 127 6.27 -6.19 -9.85
CA TYR A 127 6.96 -4.93 -10.13
C TYR A 127 8.46 -4.97 -9.83
N ARG A 128 8.90 -5.76 -8.84
CA ARG A 128 10.33 -5.92 -8.54
C ARG A 128 11.12 -6.61 -9.65
N LEU A 129 10.48 -7.52 -10.40
CA LEU A 129 11.07 -8.15 -11.58
C LEU A 129 11.09 -7.16 -12.75
N TRP A 130 10.01 -6.39 -12.90
CA TRP A 130 9.91 -5.33 -13.91
C TRP A 130 10.99 -4.26 -13.75
N ALA A 131 11.12 -3.68 -12.55
CA ALA A 131 12.03 -2.57 -12.26
C ALA A 131 13.46 -3.02 -11.90
N GLY A 132 13.64 -4.31 -11.60
CA GLY A 132 14.94 -4.94 -11.33
C GLY A 132 15.49 -4.60 -9.94
N PHE A 133 14.74 -4.87 -8.87
CA PHE A 133 15.19 -4.65 -7.48
C PHE A 133 14.81 -5.81 -6.56
N ILE A 134 15.44 -5.88 -5.38
CA ILE A 134 15.08 -6.83 -4.32
C ILE A 134 14.26 -6.09 -3.27
N HIS A 135 13.05 -6.57 -3.01
CA HIS A 135 12.24 -6.06 -1.89
C HIS A 135 12.60 -6.78 -0.59
N CYS A 136 12.96 -6.01 0.44
CA CYS A 136 13.32 -6.51 1.76
C CYS A 136 12.46 -5.78 2.82
N PRO A 137 11.27 -6.33 3.16
CA PRO A 137 10.46 -5.79 4.24
C PRO A 137 11.07 -6.21 5.59
N VAL A 138 11.75 -5.26 6.24
CA VAL A 138 12.54 -5.51 7.46
C VAL A 138 11.72 -6.09 8.62
N PRO A 139 10.44 -5.76 8.85
CA PRO A 139 9.65 -6.39 9.90
C PRO A 139 9.55 -7.92 9.80
N TYR A 140 9.71 -8.51 8.60
CA TYR A 140 9.73 -9.96 8.45
C TYR A 140 10.99 -10.61 9.03
N LEU A 141 12.07 -9.84 9.24
CA LEU A 141 13.27 -10.29 9.96
C LEU A 141 12.92 -10.40 11.45
N GLY A 142 12.52 -11.60 11.88
CA GLY A 142 12.10 -11.85 13.26
C GLY A 142 10.58 -11.94 13.47
N ALA A 143 9.78 -11.93 12.41
CA ALA A 143 8.31 -12.01 12.54
C ALA A 143 7.81 -13.32 13.20
N ARG A 144 8.62 -14.39 13.18
CA ARG A 144 8.29 -15.63 13.90
C ARG A 144 8.38 -15.48 15.43
N GLN A 145 9.08 -14.44 15.91
CA GLN A 145 9.28 -14.08 17.31
C GLN A 145 8.33 -12.95 17.74
N THR A 146 7.20 -12.77 17.02
CA THR A 146 6.21 -11.72 17.32
C THR A 146 5.70 -11.77 18.75
N ARG A 147 5.57 -12.95 19.37
CA ARG A 147 5.22 -13.06 20.79
C ARG A 147 6.24 -12.36 21.69
N ASP A 148 7.52 -12.61 21.49
CA ASP A 148 8.60 -12.04 22.29
C ASP A 148 8.72 -10.53 22.04
N ILE A 149 8.63 -10.11 20.77
CA ILE A 149 8.62 -8.69 20.39
C ILE A 149 7.46 -7.95 21.08
N LYS A 150 6.27 -8.57 21.17
CA LYS A 150 5.12 -8.02 21.89
C LYS A 150 5.28 -8.07 23.40
N ALA A 151 5.95 -9.08 23.95
CA ALA A 151 6.27 -9.15 25.37
C ALA A 151 7.20 -8.00 25.76
N ILE A 152 8.27 -7.76 24.98
CA ILE A 152 9.16 -6.61 25.15
C ILE A 152 8.38 -5.31 25.02
N SER A 153 7.52 -5.18 24.00
CA SER A 153 6.72 -3.95 23.81
C SER A 153 5.77 -3.62 24.97
N ARG A 154 5.40 -4.63 25.77
CA ARG A 154 4.52 -4.51 26.94
C ARG A 154 5.27 -4.48 28.28
N SER A 155 6.60 -4.56 28.25
CA SER A 155 7.40 -4.64 29.47
C SER A 155 7.41 -3.28 30.21
N PRO A 156 7.62 -3.27 31.54
CA PRO A 156 7.69 -2.03 32.32
C PRO A 156 8.76 -1.06 31.79
N GLU A 157 9.87 -1.57 31.27
CA GLU A 157 10.96 -0.78 30.68
C GLU A 157 10.51 0.01 29.45
N MET A 158 9.44 -0.42 28.76
CA MET A 158 8.92 0.30 27.58
C MET A 158 7.99 1.46 27.94
N THR A 159 7.64 1.64 29.22
CA THR A 159 6.72 2.69 29.69
C THR A 159 7.08 4.10 29.18
N PRO A 160 8.36 4.55 29.18
CA PRO A 160 8.71 5.89 28.70
C PRO A 160 8.37 6.13 27.21
N TRP A 161 8.29 5.06 26.41
CA TRP A 161 8.01 5.10 24.97
C TRP A 161 6.59 4.64 24.64
N ALA A 162 5.79 4.26 25.62
CA ALA A 162 4.38 3.98 25.42
C ALA A 162 3.59 5.29 25.33
N ILE A 163 2.72 5.41 24.33
CA ILE A 163 1.77 6.51 24.21
C ILE A 163 0.33 6.01 24.38
N PRO A 164 -0.56 6.81 25.01
CA PRO A 164 -1.97 6.44 25.11
C PRO A 164 -2.64 6.26 23.74
N GLY A 165 -3.56 5.30 23.65
CA GLY A 165 -4.38 5.08 22.45
C GLY A 165 -3.98 3.86 21.62
N ARG A 166 -4.62 3.71 20.46
CA ARG A 166 -4.50 2.51 19.59
C ARG A 166 -3.31 2.55 18.64
N TYR A 167 -2.72 3.71 18.39
CA TYR A 167 -1.56 3.85 17.51
C TYR A 167 -0.30 3.96 18.34
N ASN A 168 0.07 2.87 19.01
CA ASN A 168 1.19 2.82 19.95
C ASN A 168 2.17 1.71 19.55
N ARG A 169 3.47 2.04 19.48
CA ARG A 169 4.56 1.10 19.13
C ARG A 169 5.81 1.42 19.95
N PRO A 170 5.87 0.98 21.21
CA PRO A 170 6.92 1.39 22.13
C PRO A 170 8.34 1.05 21.65
N ILE A 171 8.54 -0.16 21.09
CA ILE A 171 9.84 -0.57 20.54
C ILE A 171 10.27 0.35 19.37
N CYS A 172 9.38 0.62 18.42
CA CYS A 172 9.65 1.54 17.32
C CYS A 172 10.05 2.91 17.85
N ARG A 173 9.26 3.44 18.80
CA ARG A 173 9.51 4.75 19.40
C ARG A 173 10.86 4.80 20.10
N ARG A 174 11.21 3.77 20.89
CA ARG A 174 12.51 3.64 21.54
C ARG A 174 13.66 3.65 20.54
N ILE A 175 13.57 2.84 19.48
CA ILE A 175 14.63 2.74 18.46
C ILE A 175 14.86 4.09 17.79
N VAL A 176 13.78 4.78 17.40
CA VAL A 176 13.85 6.03 16.65
C VAL A 176 14.28 7.21 17.55
N GLU A 177 13.76 7.30 18.78
CA GLU A 177 14.19 8.33 19.75
C GLU A 177 15.64 8.12 20.20
N ALA A 178 16.09 6.87 20.41
CA ALA A 178 17.48 6.57 20.73
C ALA A 178 18.46 6.91 19.59
N ALA A 179 17.95 6.96 18.34
CA ALA A 179 18.71 7.45 17.19
C ALA A 179 18.77 8.99 17.10
N GLY A 180 18.22 9.70 18.09
CA GLY A 180 18.24 11.16 18.22
C GLY A 180 17.02 11.88 17.66
N VAL A 181 16.05 11.15 17.08
CA VAL A 181 14.89 11.76 16.43
C VAL A 181 13.90 12.27 17.48
N PRO A 182 13.48 13.56 17.43
CA PRO A 182 12.51 14.10 18.38
C PRO A 182 11.16 13.37 18.34
N ARG A 183 10.53 13.23 19.50
CA ARG A 183 9.29 12.47 19.72
C ARG A 183 8.13 12.95 18.84
N GLU A 184 8.07 14.25 18.62
CA GLU A 184 7.05 14.98 17.86
C GLU A 184 7.23 14.87 16.35
N ALA A 185 8.40 14.44 15.87
CA ALA A 185 8.70 14.36 14.44
C ALA A 185 8.08 13.13 13.75
N PHE A 186 7.58 12.14 14.50
CA PHE A 186 7.09 10.89 13.94
C PHE A 186 6.06 10.18 14.83
N GLY A 187 5.33 9.23 14.25
CA GLY A 187 4.46 8.32 15.00
C GLY A 187 3.25 9.00 15.65
N ILE A 188 2.81 10.16 15.13
CA ILE A 188 1.67 10.93 15.68
C ILE A 188 0.32 10.37 15.20
N ARG A 189 0.21 10.06 13.90
CA ARG A 189 -1.00 9.48 13.29
C ARG A 189 -0.64 8.43 12.25
N LYS A 190 -1.49 7.41 12.10
CA LYS A 190 -1.35 6.41 11.02
C LYS A 190 -1.80 7.07 9.71
N LYS A 191 -0.94 6.98 8.70
CA LYS A 191 -1.18 7.42 7.33
C LYS A 191 -0.82 6.28 6.38
N ALA A 192 -1.41 6.27 5.20
CA ALA A 192 -1.16 5.24 4.19
C ALA A 192 -0.94 5.90 2.83
N ALA A 193 0.12 5.48 2.12
CA ALA A 193 0.41 5.96 0.76
C ALA A 193 -0.32 5.15 -0.34
N SER A 194 -1.12 4.15 0.05
CA SER A 194 -1.71 3.17 -0.88
C SER A 194 -2.57 3.81 -1.98
N VAL A 195 -2.54 3.18 -3.15
CA VAL A 195 -3.37 3.56 -4.31
C VAL A 195 -4.60 2.64 -4.36
N LEU A 196 -5.79 3.21 -4.48
CA LEU A 196 -7.04 2.45 -4.52
C LEU A 196 -7.63 2.47 -5.94
N PHE A 197 -7.31 1.46 -6.75
CA PHE A 197 -7.79 1.37 -8.14
C PHE A 197 -9.24 0.91 -8.28
N PHE A 198 -9.82 0.34 -7.22
CA PHE A 198 -11.16 -0.25 -7.21
C PHE A 198 -12.28 0.76 -6.93
N VAL A 199 -11.97 2.05 -6.77
CA VAL A 199 -12.98 3.12 -6.67
C VAL A 199 -13.45 3.49 -8.08
N GLU A 200 -14.77 3.54 -8.31
CA GLU A 200 -15.33 3.90 -9.64
C GLU A 200 -15.21 5.41 -9.95
N PRO A 201 -14.79 5.80 -11.18
CA PRO A 201 -14.25 4.93 -12.22
C PRO A 201 -12.87 4.39 -11.85
N PRO A 202 -12.51 3.13 -12.22
CA PRO A 202 -11.22 2.56 -11.89
C PRO A 202 -10.10 3.56 -12.15
N GLY A 203 -9.23 3.73 -11.15
CA GLY A 203 -8.17 4.74 -11.14
C GLY A 203 -7.07 4.56 -12.19
N LEU A 204 -7.30 3.73 -13.21
CA LEU A 204 -6.44 3.52 -14.37
C LEU A 204 -6.24 4.84 -15.12
N GLY A 205 -5.00 5.07 -15.54
CA GLY A 205 -4.64 6.11 -16.49
C GLY A 205 -5.36 5.94 -17.84
N PRO A 206 -5.39 7.01 -18.66
CA PRO A 206 -6.10 7.00 -19.94
C PRO A 206 -5.62 5.87 -20.87
N ASP A 207 -4.31 5.64 -20.94
CA ASP A 207 -3.74 4.62 -21.83
C ASP A 207 -4.04 3.21 -21.34
N ALA A 208 -3.92 2.96 -20.04
CA ALA A 208 -4.31 1.70 -19.41
C ALA A 208 -5.79 1.40 -19.61
N ARG A 209 -6.64 2.42 -19.50
CA ARG A 209 -8.09 2.29 -19.75
C ARG A 209 -8.39 1.98 -21.21
N ALA A 210 -7.75 2.68 -22.15
CA ALA A 210 -7.93 2.45 -23.58
C ALA A 210 -7.43 1.04 -23.96
N ASP A 211 -6.29 0.63 -23.43
CA ASP A 211 -5.70 -0.68 -23.68
C ASP A 211 -6.52 -1.83 -23.12
N TRP A 212 -7.00 -1.69 -21.88
CA TRP A 212 -7.94 -2.63 -21.30
C TRP A 212 -9.22 -2.74 -22.14
N GLY A 213 -9.69 -1.61 -22.68
CA GLY A 213 -10.87 -1.61 -23.55
C GLY A 213 -10.68 -2.38 -24.85
N ARG A 214 -9.52 -2.25 -25.49
CA ARG A 214 -9.16 -3.08 -26.66
C ARG A 214 -9.10 -4.55 -26.30
N TRP A 215 -8.45 -4.89 -25.20
CA TRP A 215 -8.35 -6.27 -24.74
C TRP A 215 -9.74 -6.89 -24.48
N VAL A 216 -10.66 -6.14 -23.88
CA VAL A 216 -12.05 -6.59 -23.72
C VAL A 216 -12.76 -6.77 -25.07
N ALA A 217 -12.56 -5.89 -26.04
CA ALA A 217 -13.15 -6.07 -27.37
C ALA A 217 -12.62 -7.35 -28.06
N GLU A 218 -11.31 -7.59 -28.01
CA GLU A 218 -10.65 -8.77 -28.58
C GLU A 218 -11.14 -10.09 -27.96
N HIS A 219 -11.48 -10.08 -26.67
CA HIS A 219 -11.94 -11.28 -25.96
C HIS A 219 -13.47 -11.42 -25.92
N ALA A 220 -14.20 -10.53 -26.59
CA ALA A 220 -15.66 -10.49 -26.57
C ALA A 220 -16.31 -11.81 -26.99
N ASP A 221 -15.80 -12.42 -28.06
CA ASP A 221 -16.33 -13.68 -28.59
C ASP A 221 -16.06 -14.86 -27.66
N ALA A 222 -14.90 -14.90 -27.01
CA ALA A 222 -14.56 -15.93 -26.04
C ALA A 222 -15.44 -15.90 -24.76
N TRP A 223 -16.04 -14.75 -24.44
CA TRP A 223 -17.08 -14.68 -23.42
C TRP A 223 -18.43 -15.16 -23.96
N ARG A 224 -18.81 -14.71 -25.16
CA ARG A 224 -20.08 -15.09 -25.81
C ARG A 224 -20.20 -16.60 -25.99
N THR A 225 -19.15 -17.27 -26.46
CA THR A 225 -19.11 -18.74 -26.63
C THR A 225 -19.29 -19.51 -25.33
N ARG A 226 -18.91 -18.92 -24.19
CA ARG A 226 -19.12 -19.48 -22.85
C ARG A 226 -20.44 -19.05 -22.21
N GLY A 227 -21.36 -18.46 -22.99
CA GLY A 227 -22.64 -17.95 -22.49
C GLY A 227 -22.52 -16.76 -21.54
N ARG A 228 -21.39 -16.04 -21.55
CA ARG A 228 -21.13 -14.87 -20.69
C ARG A 228 -21.18 -13.58 -21.49
N ARG A 229 -21.50 -12.47 -20.82
CA ARG A 229 -21.44 -11.13 -21.41
C ARG A 229 -20.06 -10.49 -21.14
N PRO A 230 -19.43 -9.85 -22.14
CA PRO A 230 -18.22 -9.06 -21.93
C PRO A 230 -18.44 -7.96 -20.87
N PRO A 231 -17.39 -7.58 -20.10
CA PRO A 231 -17.50 -6.52 -19.13
C PRO A 231 -17.82 -5.18 -19.79
N ARG A 232 -18.70 -4.39 -19.14
CA ARG A 232 -18.98 -3.02 -19.55
C ARG A 232 -17.93 -2.08 -18.95
N LEU A 233 -17.13 -1.48 -19.82
CA LEU A 233 -16.00 -0.60 -19.46
C LEU A 233 -16.45 0.80 -19.00
N THR A 234 -17.63 1.22 -19.46
CA THR A 234 -18.29 2.48 -19.12
C THR A 234 -19.55 2.17 -18.32
N ALA A 235 -19.40 1.58 -17.14
CA ALA A 235 -20.54 1.51 -16.24
C ALA A 235 -20.74 2.92 -15.65
N ARG A 236 -21.80 3.63 -16.07
CA ARG A 236 -22.37 4.66 -15.18
C ARG A 236 -22.55 3.97 -13.82
N PRO A 237 -22.15 4.60 -12.70
CA PRO A 237 -22.38 4.01 -11.39
C PRO A 237 -23.85 3.60 -11.32
N ALA A 238 -24.11 2.34 -10.95
CA ALA A 238 -25.47 1.84 -10.91
C ALA A 238 -26.32 2.75 -10.02
N THR A 239 -27.61 2.92 -10.32
CA THR A 239 -28.48 3.85 -9.56
C THR A 239 -28.39 3.60 -8.05
N TRP A 240 -28.25 2.34 -7.62
CA TRP A 240 -28.03 2.00 -6.21
C TRP A 240 -26.68 2.48 -5.65
N GLN A 241 -25.61 2.52 -6.44
CA GLN A 241 -24.30 3.07 -6.03
C GLN A 241 -24.40 4.57 -5.82
N VAL A 242 -25.10 5.28 -6.70
CA VAL A 242 -25.38 6.72 -6.54
C VAL A 242 -26.24 6.96 -5.30
N ILE A 243 -27.32 6.20 -5.12
CA ILE A 243 -28.18 6.28 -3.93
C ILE A 243 -27.39 5.97 -2.65
N ALA A 244 -26.52 4.96 -2.66
CA ALA A 244 -25.70 4.60 -1.50
C ALA A 244 -24.60 5.62 -1.23
N GLN A 245 -23.97 6.22 -2.25
CA GLN A 245 -23.00 7.30 -2.08
C GLN A 245 -23.66 8.57 -1.53
N VAL A 246 -24.78 9.00 -2.12
CA VAL A 246 -25.55 10.17 -1.67
C VAL A 246 -26.14 9.93 -0.28
N GLY A 247 -26.75 8.77 -0.03
CA GLY A 247 -27.36 8.38 1.25
C GLY A 247 -26.34 8.15 2.37
N SER A 248 -25.09 7.81 2.05
CA SER A 248 -24.05 7.65 3.07
C SER A 248 -23.62 8.97 3.73
N ARG A 249 -23.81 10.11 3.06
CA ARG A 249 -23.46 11.44 3.60
C ARG A 249 -24.35 11.85 4.79
N PRO A 250 -25.70 11.84 4.68
CA PRO A 250 -26.56 12.12 5.83
C PRO A 250 -26.42 11.05 6.91
N LEU A 251 -26.20 9.77 6.56
CA LEU A 251 -25.94 8.71 7.55
C LEU A 251 -24.65 8.95 8.34
N ARG A 252 -23.57 9.42 7.71
CA ARG A 252 -22.32 9.78 8.43
C ARG A 252 -22.50 11.03 9.28
N ALA A 253 -23.25 12.02 8.81
CA ALA A 253 -23.56 13.23 9.58
C ALA A 253 -24.41 12.90 10.82
N LEU A 254 -25.45 12.08 10.66
CA LEU A 254 -26.26 11.56 11.75
C LEU A 254 -25.44 10.71 12.70
N ALA A 255 -24.57 9.83 12.20
CA ALA A 255 -23.70 9.02 13.04
C ALA A 255 -22.62 9.82 13.79
N ALA A 256 -22.23 10.99 13.29
CA ALA A 256 -21.33 11.92 13.98
C ALA A 256 -22.03 12.69 15.10
N ALA A 257 -23.33 12.96 14.96
CA ALA A 257 -24.17 13.63 15.94
C ALA A 257 -24.90 12.68 16.91
N ALA A 258 -24.91 11.37 16.63
CA ALA A 258 -25.73 10.43 17.36
C ALA A 258 -25.13 10.03 18.73
N PRO A 259 -25.96 9.85 19.77
CA PRO A 259 -25.52 9.37 21.08
C PRO A 259 -24.87 7.98 20.98
N ARG A 260 -23.94 7.66 21.89
CA ARG A 260 -23.09 6.45 21.88
C ARG A 260 -23.85 5.13 21.62
N ARG A 261 -25.13 5.03 21.98
CA ARG A 261 -26.00 3.86 21.78
C ARG A 261 -26.33 3.57 20.30
N LEU A 262 -26.24 4.58 19.42
CA LEU A 262 -26.45 4.45 17.97
C LEU A 262 -25.13 4.30 17.19
N GLY A 263 -24.01 4.03 17.88
CA GLY A 263 -22.68 3.89 17.28
C GLY A 263 -22.59 2.77 16.22
N PHE A 264 -23.53 1.83 16.18
CA PHE A 264 -23.62 0.79 15.15
C PHE A 264 -23.97 1.31 13.75
N LEU A 265 -24.58 2.50 13.65
CA LEU A 265 -24.93 3.13 12.38
C LEU A 265 -23.70 3.56 11.59
N ARG A 266 -22.60 3.89 12.28
CA ARG A 266 -21.34 4.32 11.64
C ARG A 266 -20.66 3.20 10.84
N PRO A 267 -20.41 2.00 11.42
CA PRO A 267 -19.96 0.83 10.65
C PRO A 267 -20.88 0.46 9.49
N LEU A 268 -22.21 0.58 9.65
CA LEU A 268 -23.16 0.28 8.59
C LEU A 268 -23.06 1.29 7.43
N ALA A 269 -23.01 2.58 7.75
CA ALA A 269 -22.82 3.65 6.76
C ALA A 269 -21.48 3.50 6.01
N ASP A 270 -20.42 3.12 6.72
CA ASP A 270 -19.10 2.91 6.12
C ASP A 270 -19.05 1.65 5.25
N ARG A 271 -19.76 0.57 5.62
CA ARG A 271 -19.95 -0.62 4.78
C ARG A 271 -20.75 -0.31 3.52
N LEU A 272 -21.88 0.40 3.64
CA LEU A 272 -22.72 0.78 2.49
C LEU A 272 -21.96 1.70 1.52
N ALA A 273 -21.26 2.71 2.05
CA ALA A 273 -20.40 3.56 1.24
C ALA A 273 -19.23 2.78 0.62
N GLY A 274 -18.70 1.77 1.32
CA GLY A 274 -17.69 0.86 0.81
C GLY A 274 -18.16 0.09 -0.41
N LEU A 275 -19.29 -0.62 -0.30
CA LEU A 275 -19.88 -1.39 -1.39
C LEU A 275 -20.20 -0.52 -2.61
N ALA A 276 -20.70 0.70 -2.38
CA ALA A 276 -21.04 1.64 -3.43
C ALA A 276 -19.84 2.23 -4.20
N ARG A 277 -18.62 2.09 -3.65
CA ARG A 277 -17.38 2.57 -4.31
C ARG A 277 -16.75 1.53 -5.22
N HIS A 278 -17.09 0.24 -5.08
CA HIS A 278 -16.43 -0.81 -5.86
C HIS A 278 -16.87 -0.78 -7.32
N ALA A 279 -15.91 -0.60 -8.22
CA ALA A 279 -16.13 -0.70 -9.65
C ALA A 279 -16.39 -2.16 -10.06
N PRO A 280 -17.60 -2.56 -10.49
CA PRO A 280 -17.91 -3.95 -10.85
C PRO A 280 -17.05 -4.46 -12.01
N SER A 281 -16.60 -3.54 -12.87
CA SER A 281 -15.72 -3.80 -14.00
C SER A 281 -14.29 -4.11 -13.55
N PHE A 282 -13.87 -3.66 -12.36
CA PHE A 282 -12.50 -3.82 -11.84
C PHE A 282 -12.06 -5.28 -11.71
N ARG A 283 -12.98 -6.21 -11.43
CA ARG A 283 -12.67 -7.65 -11.38
C ARG A 283 -12.11 -8.21 -12.70
N HIS A 284 -12.28 -7.49 -13.80
CA HIS A 284 -11.79 -7.86 -15.13
C HIS A 284 -10.49 -7.15 -15.50
N VAL A 285 -9.96 -6.29 -14.64
CA VAL A 285 -8.66 -5.61 -14.82
C VAL A 285 -7.50 -6.58 -14.56
N PHE A 286 -7.63 -7.47 -13.56
CA PHE A 286 -6.58 -8.45 -13.26
C PHE A 286 -6.24 -9.38 -14.44
N PRO A 287 -7.20 -10.07 -15.10
CA PRO A 287 -6.89 -10.90 -16.26
C PRO A 287 -6.23 -10.15 -17.42
N TRP A 288 -6.62 -8.89 -17.65
CA TRP A 288 -5.99 -8.03 -18.64
C TRP A 288 -4.53 -7.71 -18.28
N ALA A 289 -4.28 -7.26 -17.04
CA ALA A 289 -2.94 -6.96 -16.57
C ALA A 289 -2.02 -8.19 -16.65
N LEU A 290 -2.54 -9.36 -16.26
CA LEU A 290 -1.84 -10.64 -16.37
C LEU A 290 -1.50 -10.99 -17.83
N ALA A 291 -2.43 -10.83 -18.76
CA ALA A 291 -2.18 -11.06 -20.18
C ALA A 291 -1.08 -10.14 -20.74
N ARG A 292 -1.04 -8.87 -20.33
CA ARG A 292 0.03 -7.94 -20.72
C ARG A 292 1.38 -8.32 -20.14
N MET A 293 1.42 -8.80 -18.89
CA MET A 293 2.66 -9.32 -18.31
C MET A 293 3.16 -10.59 -19.02
N GLN A 294 2.27 -11.50 -19.39
CA GLN A 294 2.61 -12.69 -20.18
C GLN A 294 3.21 -12.31 -21.55
N GLN A 295 2.61 -11.35 -22.26
CA GLN A 295 3.12 -10.85 -23.54
C GLN A 295 4.53 -10.28 -23.40
N ARG A 296 4.79 -9.50 -22.34
CA ARG A 296 6.12 -8.99 -22.05
C ARG A 296 7.13 -10.12 -21.86
N TYR A 297 6.80 -11.13 -21.06
CA TYR A 297 7.70 -12.25 -20.81
C TYR A 297 7.98 -13.07 -22.07
N ALA A 298 6.97 -13.30 -22.91
CA ALA A 298 7.15 -13.96 -24.21
C ALA A 298 8.13 -13.19 -25.11
N ALA A 299 8.04 -11.85 -25.15
CA ALA A 299 8.95 -11.00 -25.93
C ALA A 299 10.39 -11.01 -25.37
N VAL A 300 10.56 -11.08 -24.06
CA VAL A 300 11.90 -11.21 -23.43
C VAL A 300 12.51 -12.56 -23.78
N SER A 301 11.76 -13.66 -23.62
CA SER A 301 12.24 -15.01 -23.93
C SER A 301 12.63 -15.16 -25.40
N SER A 302 11.86 -14.57 -26.34
CA SER A 302 12.20 -14.61 -27.77
C SER A 302 13.44 -13.79 -28.12
N THR A 303 13.73 -12.74 -27.35
CA THR A 303 14.95 -11.94 -27.50
C THR A 303 16.17 -12.69 -26.99
N VAL A 304 16.07 -13.33 -25.82
CA VAL A 304 17.16 -14.14 -25.25
C VAL A 304 17.48 -15.36 -26.12
N ALA A 305 16.48 -16.01 -26.72
CA ALA A 305 16.70 -17.15 -27.61
C ALA A 305 17.38 -16.77 -28.95
N ARG A 306 17.46 -15.48 -29.29
CA ARG A 306 18.08 -14.97 -30.52
C ARG A 306 19.46 -14.35 -30.30
N ALA A 307 19.88 -14.18 -29.04
CA ALA A 307 21.18 -13.63 -28.64
C ALA A 307 22.16 -14.75 -28.33
#